data_AF-A0A7H8HGF4-F1
#
_entry.id   AF-A0A7H8HGF4-F1
#
_cell.length_a   1.000
_cell.length_b   1.000
_cell.length_c   1.000
_cell.angle_alpha   90.00
_cell.angle_beta   90.00
_cell.angle_gamma   90.00
#
_symmetry.space_group_name_H-M   'P 1'
#
loop_
_entity.id
_entity.type
_entity.pdbx_description
1 polymer ?
#
loop_
_entity_poly.entity_id
_entity_poly.type
_entity_poly.pdbx_seq_one_letter_code
_entity_poly.pdbx_strand_id
1 'polypeptide(L)'
;MPTYRVLVRGKFDRPAGAVREKLLARASDGDLSELSFSETGSLTFPRHLGGFTFRVLVTADDAQGAHEHAQLVTMELLDREGYPYRDLTVSSTCLDDVRTARR
;
A
#
# COMPACT_ATOMS: atom_id res chain seq x y z
N MET A 1 1.00 -3.81 -21.95
CA MET A 1 0.48 -3.81 -20.58
C MET A 1 0.86 -2.47 -19.96
N PRO A 2 -0.09 -1.57 -19.71
CA PRO A 2 0.16 -0.30 -19.03
C PRO A 2 0.68 -0.53 -17.60
N THR A 3 1.39 0.47 -17.08
CA THR A 3 1.83 0.47 -15.68
C THR A 3 0.89 1.32 -14.84
N TYR A 4 0.44 0.76 -13.73
CA TYR A 4 -0.45 1.40 -12.77
C TYR A 4 0.29 1.74 -11.50
N ARG A 5 0.07 2.96 -11.01
CA ARG A 5 0.35 3.31 -9.61
C ARG A 5 -0.84 2.87 -8.79
N VAL A 6 -0.66 1.86 -7.95
CA VAL A 6 -1.73 1.32 -7.12
C VAL A 6 -1.50 1.69 -5.66
N LEU A 7 -2.57 2.14 -5.01
CA LEU A 7 -2.64 2.52 -3.62
C LEU A 7 -3.63 1.59 -2.92
N VAL A 8 -3.13 0.80 -1.98
CA VAL A 8 -3.96 -0.03 -1.09
C VAL A 8 -3.99 0.64 0.27
N ARG A 9 -5.17 1.01 0.73
CA ARG A 9 -5.40 1.61 2.05
C ARG A 9 -6.15 0.64 2.93
N GLY A 10 -5.85 0.64 4.21
CA GLY A 10 -6.53 -0.21 5.17
C GLY A 10 -6.38 0.32 6.59
N LYS A 11 -7.03 -0.37 7.53
CA LYS A 11 -6.89 -0.11 8.96
C LYS A 11 -6.25 -1.30 9.63
N PHE A 12 -5.43 -1.06 10.65
CA PHE A 12 -4.97 -2.15 11.51
C PHE A 12 -6.13 -2.64 12.39
N ASP A 13 -6.32 -3.94 12.46
CA ASP A 13 -7.38 -4.52 13.30
C ASP A 13 -6.88 -4.74 14.72
N ARG A 14 -7.10 -3.73 15.58
CA ARG A 14 -6.78 -3.74 17.02
C ARG A 14 -5.40 -4.35 17.34
N PRO A 15 -4.30 -3.81 16.79
CA PRO A 15 -2.97 -4.32 17.09
C PRO A 15 -2.67 -4.18 18.59
N ALA A 16 -2.28 -5.28 19.24
CA ALA A 16 -2.03 -5.35 20.67
C ALA A 16 -0.67 -6.01 20.98
N GLY A 17 -0.15 -5.77 22.19
CA GLY A 17 1.10 -6.34 22.67
C GLY A 17 2.28 -6.12 21.72
N ALA A 18 3.05 -7.18 21.49
CA ALA A 18 4.26 -7.16 20.67
C ALA A 18 4.04 -6.67 19.23
N VAL A 19 2.87 -6.93 18.63
CA VAL A 19 2.54 -6.48 17.27
C VAL A 19 2.44 -4.96 17.23
N ARG A 20 1.80 -4.36 18.24
CA ARG A 20 1.69 -2.90 18.36
C ARG A 20 3.06 -2.27 18.55
N GLU A 21 3.91 -2.84 19.38
CA GLU A 21 5.27 -2.34 19.60
C GLU A 21 6.12 -2.41 18.33
N LYS A 22 6.04 -3.52 17.58
CA LYS A 22 6.69 -3.69 16.27
C LYS A 22 6.23 -2.65 15.27
N LEU A 23 4.92 -2.40 15.19
CA LEU A 23 4.37 -1.34 14.34
C LEU A 23 4.88 0.04 14.77
N LEU A 24 4.84 0.37 16.06
CA LEU A 24 5.31 1.67 16.56
C LEU A 24 6.82 1.89 16.35
N ALA A 25 7.63 0.83 16.40
CA ALA A 25 9.06 0.90 16.10
C ALA A 25 9.34 1.18 14.62
N ARG A 26 8.46 0.69 13.72
CA ARG A 26 8.56 0.90 12.27
C ARG A 26 7.82 2.15 11.78
N ALA A 27 6.93 2.72 12.59
CA ALA A 27 6.18 3.90 12.23
C ALA A 27 7.11 5.11 12.06
N SER A 28 7.34 5.50 10.80
CA SER A 28 8.03 6.75 10.47
C SER A 28 7.10 7.93 10.73
N ASP A 29 7.57 8.88 11.54
CA ASP A 29 6.91 10.16 11.70
C ASP A 29 7.34 11.06 10.52
N GLY A 30 6.69 10.86 9.37
CA GLY A 30 6.81 11.79 8.24
C GLY A 30 8.01 11.62 7.32
N ASP A 31 8.60 10.42 7.19
CA ASP A 31 9.65 10.22 6.18
C ASP A 31 9.03 10.17 4.77
N LEU A 32 9.20 11.28 4.04
CA LEU A 32 8.68 11.46 2.68
C LEU A 32 9.33 10.49 1.68
N SER A 33 10.45 9.84 2.00
CA SER A 33 11.10 8.86 1.12
C SER A 33 10.28 7.58 0.98
N GLU A 34 9.51 7.20 2.00
CA GLU A 34 8.62 6.03 1.99
C GLU A 34 7.32 6.28 1.19
N LEU A 35 7.10 7.51 0.72
CA LEU A 35 5.97 7.86 -0.17
C LEU A 35 6.23 7.49 -1.64
N SER A 36 7.37 6.86 -1.93
CA SER A 36 7.77 6.42 -3.27
C SER A 36 7.02 5.16 -3.70
N PHE A 37 6.58 5.12 -4.96
CA PHE A 37 6.08 3.90 -5.58
C PHE A 37 7.26 3.04 -6.05
N SER A 38 7.29 1.78 -5.64
CA SER A 38 8.27 0.78 -6.07
C SER A 38 7.58 -0.47 -6.60
N GLU A 39 8.30 -1.32 -7.34
CA GLU A 39 7.77 -2.60 -7.84
C GLU A 39 7.53 -3.62 -6.72
N THR A 40 8.36 -3.60 -5.67
CA THR A 40 8.18 -4.42 -4.46
C THR A 40 7.13 -3.87 -3.50
N GLY A 41 6.79 -2.59 -3.67
CA GLY A 41 5.84 -1.82 -2.87
C GLY A 41 6.40 -1.29 -1.55
N SER A 42 5.75 -0.22 -1.07
CA SER A 42 6.15 0.53 0.11
C SER A 42 4.97 0.67 1.08
N LEU A 43 5.09 0.09 2.28
CA LEU A 43 4.08 0.20 3.34
C LEU A 43 4.38 1.39 4.25
N THR A 44 3.41 2.29 4.39
CA THR A 44 3.50 3.47 5.24
C THR A 44 2.33 3.55 6.20
N PHE A 45 2.57 4.00 7.42
CA PHE A 45 1.53 4.21 8.41
C PHE A 45 2.01 5.20 9.50
N PRO A 46 1.09 6.01 10.06
CA PRO A 46 1.42 6.95 11.10
C PRO A 46 1.52 6.26 12.48
N ARG A 47 2.21 6.89 13.43
CA ARG A 47 2.36 6.37 14.81
C ARG A 47 1.05 6.13 15.55
N HIS A 48 -0.03 6.82 15.21
CA HIS A 48 -1.34 6.59 15.84
C HIS A 48 -2.03 5.31 15.35
N LEU A 49 -1.44 4.59 14.37
CA LEU A 49 -1.92 3.30 13.84
C LEU A 49 -3.40 3.31 13.38
N GLY A 50 -3.92 4.48 13.01
CA GLY A 50 -5.32 4.62 12.57
C GLY A 50 -5.58 4.01 11.19
N GLY A 51 -4.53 3.82 10.40
CA GLY A 51 -4.57 3.12 9.13
C GLY A 51 -3.19 3.05 8.48
N PHE A 52 -3.12 2.38 7.34
CA PHE A 52 -1.90 2.26 6.54
C PHE A 52 -2.20 2.51 5.07
N THR A 53 -1.14 2.82 4.33
CA THR A 53 -1.16 2.93 2.88
C THR A 53 0.03 2.17 2.32
N PHE A 54 -0.26 1.20 1.46
CA PHE A 54 0.71 0.49 0.65
C PHE A 54 0.70 1.06 -0.77
N ARG A 55 1.88 1.35 -1.32
CA ARG A 55 2.05 1.93 -2.65
C ARG A 55 2.88 0.97 -3.49
N VAL A 56 2.39 0.59 -4.67
CA VAL A 56 3.09 -0.36 -5.54
C VAL A 56 2.89 0.01 -7.02
N LEU A 57 3.91 -0.25 -7.83
CA LEU A 57 3.81 -0.21 -9.29
C LEU A 57 3.43 -1.60 -9.79
N VAL A 58 2.34 -1.68 -10.56
CA VAL A 58 1.86 -2.95 -11.12
C VAL A 58 1.71 -2.80 -12.63
N THR A 59 2.31 -3.72 -13.37
CA THR A 59 2.08 -3.87 -14.81
C THR A 59 1.00 -4.92 -15.00
N ALA A 60 -0.12 -4.53 -15.60
CA ALA A 60 -1.28 -5.40 -15.81
C ALA A 60 -1.95 -5.07 -17.14
N ASP A 61 -2.83 -5.96 -17.61
CA ASP A 61 -3.62 -5.75 -18.83
C ASP A 61 -4.69 -4.67 -18.62
N ASP A 62 -5.24 -4.59 -17.40
CA ASP A 62 -6.27 -3.63 -17.01
C ASP A 62 -6.14 -3.22 -15.52
N ALA A 63 -6.98 -2.26 -15.11
CA ALA A 63 -6.97 -1.72 -13.75
C ALA A 63 -7.41 -2.75 -12.70
N GLN A 64 -8.32 -3.67 -13.03
CA GLN A 64 -8.81 -4.70 -12.12
C GLN A 64 -7.70 -5.70 -11.81
N GLY A 65 -6.98 -6.18 -12.83
CA GLY A 65 -5.80 -7.04 -12.63
C GLY A 65 -4.72 -6.35 -11.80
N ALA A 66 -4.52 -5.03 -12.00
CA ALA A 66 -3.60 -4.25 -11.16
C ALA A 66 -4.07 -4.17 -9.70
N HIS A 67 -5.38 -4.06 -9.46
CA HIS A 67 -5.95 -4.01 -8.10
C HIS A 67 -5.81 -5.34 -7.39
N GLU A 68 -6.13 -6.45 -8.05
CA GLU A 68 -6.04 -7.80 -7.51
C GLU A 68 -4.60 -8.14 -7.12
N HIS A 69 -3.64 -7.86 -8.02
CA HIS A 69 -2.23 -8.09 -7.74
C HIS A 69 -1.73 -7.25 -6.56
N ALA A 70 -2.04 -5.95 -6.55
CA ALA A 70 -1.62 -5.07 -5.45
C ALA A 70 -2.24 -5.48 -4.11
N GLN A 71 -3.50 -5.88 -4.11
CA GLN A 71 -4.19 -6.36 -2.92
C GLN A 71 -3.56 -7.65 -2.40
N LEU A 72 -3.26 -8.61 -3.27
CA LEU A 72 -2.62 -9.86 -2.89
C LEU A 72 -1.25 -9.62 -2.24
N VAL A 73 -0.38 -8.85 -2.90
CA VAL A 73 0.95 -8.52 -2.37
C VAL A 73 0.86 -7.79 -1.03
N THR A 74 -0.12 -6.89 -0.88
CA THR A 74 -0.37 -6.21 0.40
C THR A 74 -0.76 -7.20 1.49
N MET A 75 -1.68 -8.11 1.21
CA MET A 75 -2.15 -9.11 2.17
C MET A 75 -1.02 -10.07 2.57
N GLU A 76 -0.22 -10.55 1.61
CA GLU A 76 0.94 -11.41 1.88
C GLU A 76 1.97 -10.70 2.76
N LEU A 77 2.26 -9.42 2.50
CA LEU A 77 3.16 -8.63 3.33
C LEU A 77 2.64 -8.49 4.76
N LEU A 78 1.36 -8.15 4.93
CA LEU A 78 0.76 -7.96 6.24
C LEU A 78 0.68 -9.28 7.02
N ASP A 79 0.34 -10.38 6.36
CA ASP A 79 0.29 -11.71 6.95
C ASP A 79 1.69 -12.18 7.39
N ARG A 80 2.70 -12.06 6.51
CA ARG A 80 4.10 -12.37 6.82
C ARG A 80 4.63 -11.58 8.02
N GLU A 81 4.23 -10.31 8.14
CA GLU A 81 4.66 -9.46 9.25
C GLU A 81 3.84 -9.65 10.53
N GLY A 82 2.70 -10.37 10.45
CA GLY A 82 1.76 -10.60 11.54
C GLY A 82 0.93 -9.35 11.89
N TYR A 83 0.68 -8.48 10.91
CA TYR A 83 -0.07 -7.25 11.10
C TYR A 83 -1.56 -7.48 10.83
N PRO A 84 -2.43 -7.41 11.86
CA PRO A 84 -3.86 -7.58 11.65
C PRO A 84 -4.42 -6.39 10.87
N TYR A 85 -5.27 -6.64 9.88
CA TYR A 85 -5.81 -5.60 8.99
C TYR A 85 -7.29 -5.78 8.70
N ARG A 86 -7.95 -4.69 8.31
CA ARG A 86 -9.35 -4.64 7.88
C ARG A 86 -9.61 -3.46 6.95
N ASP A 87 -10.83 -3.40 6.40
CA ASP A 87 -11.33 -2.28 5.59
C ASP A 87 -10.38 -1.94 4.42
N LEU A 88 -9.87 -2.96 3.70
CA LEU A 88 -8.99 -2.75 2.55
C LEU A 88 -9.74 -2.05 1.41
N THR A 89 -9.13 -0.99 0.89
CA THR A 89 -9.62 -0.25 -0.28
C THR A 89 -8.47 -0.08 -1.27
N VAL A 90 -8.71 -0.39 -2.52
CA VAL A 90 -7.71 -0.29 -3.60
C VAL A 90 -8.11 0.82 -4.56
N SER A 91 -7.11 1.59 -5.01
CA SER A 91 -7.28 2.60 -6.04
C SER A 91 -6.05 2.61 -6.94
N SER A 92 -6.21 2.84 -8.24
CA SER A 92 -5.09 2.91 -9.17
C SER A 92 -5.15 4.14 -10.07
N THR A 93 -3.98 4.52 -10.57
CA THR A 93 -3.82 5.52 -11.63
C THR A 93 -2.95 4.91 -12.71
N CYS A 94 -3.48 4.83 -13.93
CA CYS A 94 -2.72 4.42 -15.11
C CYS A 94 -1.70 5.50 -15.47
N LEU A 95 -0.43 5.13 -15.66
CA LEU A 95 0.62 6.08 -16.03
C LEU A 95 0.49 6.55 -17.48
N ASP A 96 -0.06 5.73 -18.36
CA ASP A 96 -0.31 6.10 -19.74
C ASP A 96 -1.39 7.19 -19.86
N ASP A 97 -2.43 7.17 -19.00
CA ASP A 97 -3.49 8.18 -18.96
C ASP A 97 -2.99 9.55 -18.44
N VAL A 98 -2.02 9.55 -17.53
CA VAL A 98 -1.43 10.79 -17.00
C VAL A 98 -0.59 11.50 -18.08
N ARG A 99 -0.03 10.74 -19.03
CA ARG A 99 0.79 11.30 -20.11
C ARG A 99 -0.04 12.08 -21.13
N THR A 100 -1.30 11.72 -21.33
CA THR A 100 -2.24 12.36 -22.26
C THR A 100 -2.88 13.65 -21.73
N ALA A 101 -2.86 13.89 -20.41
CA ALA A 101 -3.45 15.08 -19.78
C ALA A 101 -2.55 16.35 -19.77
N ARG A 102 -1.29 16.26 -20.23
CA ARG A 102 -0.44 17.44 -20.50
C ARG A 102 -0.60 17.87 -21.96
N ARG A 103 -1.65 18.61 -22.29
CA ARG A 103 -1.75 19.29 -23.58
C ARG A 103 -2.48 20.62 -23.47
#